data_AF-A0A4R5B4X6-F1
#
_entry.id   AF-A0A4R5B4X6-F1
#
_cell.length_a   1.000
_cell.length_b   1.000
_cell.length_c   1.000
_cell.angle_alpha   90.00
_cell.angle_beta   90.00
_cell.angle_gamma   90.00
#
_symmetry.space_group_name_H-M   'P 1'
#
loop_
_entity.id
_entity.type
_entity.pdbx_description
1 polymer ?
#
loop_
_entity_poly.entity_id
_entity_poly.type
_entity_poly.pdbx_seq_one_letter_code
_entity_poly.pdbx_strand_id
1 'polypeptide(L)'
;VTEKINEPRYPSFKGIMAAKKKPVSALSLADAGIDASEVGLANAGSQVVESAPKPPKSGGVKVTDEGAGGVGVADFLAGEKLL
;
A
#
# COMPACT_ATOMS: atom_id res chain seq x y z
N VAL A 1 -11.60 -7.97 -5.95
CA VAL A 1 -10.40 -8.51 -6.66
C VAL A 1 -9.20 -8.18 -5.79
N THR A 2 -8.45 -9.17 -5.34
CA THR A 2 -7.27 -8.99 -4.47
C THR A 2 -6.00 -9.29 -5.24
N GLU A 3 -4.86 -8.76 -4.81
CA GLU A 3 -3.55 -8.93 -5.44
C GLU A 3 -3.07 -10.38 -5.63
N LYS A 4 -3.71 -11.36 -4.99
CA LYS A 4 -3.42 -12.80 -5.12
C LYS A 4 -4.26 -13.55 -6.17
N ILE A 5 -5.20 -12.88 -6.83
CA ILE A 5 -6.12 -13.59 -7.74
C ILE A 5 -5.39 -14.18 -8.96
N ASN A 6 -4.31 -13.55 -9.43
CA ASN A 6 -3.41 -14.06 -10.46
C ASN A 6 -2.10 -13.26 -10.51
N GLU A 7 -1.06 -13.84 -11.13
CA GLU A 7 0.18 -13.12 -11.45
C GLU A 7 0.05 -12.38 -12.81
N PRO A 8 0.39 -11.09 -12.89
CA PRO A 8 0.43 -10.39 -14.18
C PRO A 8 1.47 -10.99 -15.11
N ARG A 9 1.05 -11.40 -16.31
CA ARG A 9 1.97 -11.91 -17.33
C ARG A 9 2.95 -10.83 -17.80
N TYR A 10 4.16 -11.25 -18.16
CA TYR A 10 5.11 -10.34 -18.80
C TYR A 10 4.59 -9.90 -20.18
N PRO A 11 4.62 -8.59 -20.50
CA PRO A 11 4.17 -8.13 -21.80
C PRO A 11 5.18 -8.52 -22.90
N SER A 12 4.68 -8.98 -24.04
CA SER A 12 5.53 -9.19 -25.21
C SER A 12 5.85 -7.87 -25.89
N PHE A 13 6.97 -7.79 -26.62
CA PHE A 13 7.33 -6.59 -27.40
C PHE A 13 6.21 -6.15 -28.35
N LYS A 14 5.57 -7.11 -29.04
CA LYS A 14 4.39 -6.86 -29.89
C LYS A 14 3.22 -6.27 -29.10
N GLY A 15 2.99 -6.76 -27.88
CA GLY A 15 1.95 -6.25 -26.98
C GLY A 15 2.20 -4.81 -26.53
N ILE A 16 3.44 -4.48 -26.17
CA ILE A 16 3.85 -3.12 -25.80
C ILE A 16 3.65 -2.16 -26.97
N MET A 17 4.10 -2.55 -28.17
CA MET A 17 3.98 -1.73 -29.37
C MET A 17 2.51 -1.52 -29.79
N ALA A 18 1.66 -2.53 -29.63
CA ALA A 18 0.23 -2.41 -29.89
C ALA A 18 -0.46 -1.50 -28.86
N ALA A 19 -0.13 -1.64 -27.57
CA ALA A 19 -0.67 -0.80 -26.51
C ALA A 19 -0.28 0.66 -26.70
N LYS A 20 0.99 0.94 -27.02
CA LYS A 20 1.48 2.30 -27.31
C LYS A 20 0.73 3.00 -28.46
N LYS A 21 0.25 2.24 -29.44
CA LYS A 21 -0.47 2.77 -30.61
C LYS A 21 -1.97 2.98 -30.36
N LYS A 22 -2.55 2.33 -29.34
CA LYS A 22 -3.98 2.48 -29.06
C LYS A 22 -4.23 3.87 -28.47
N PRO A 23 -5.19 4.64 -29.01
CA PRO A 23 -5.56 5.91 -28.41
C PRO A 23 -6.18 5.66 -27.03
N VAL A 24 -5.77 6.45 -26.05
CA VAL A 24 -6.38 6.47 -24.72
C VAL A 24 -7.43 7.57 -24.73
N SER A 25 -8.69 7.22 -24.51
CA SER A 25 -9.77 8.19 -24.37
C SER A 25 -9.70 8.84 -22.99
N ALA A 26 -9.39 10.13 -22.95
CA ALA A 26 -9.55 10.95 -21.75
C ALA A 26 -10.98 11.49 -21.70
N LEU A 27 -11.69 11.23 -20.62
CA LEU A 27 -13.03 11.77 -20.36
C LEU A 27 -12.92 12.91 -19.35
N SER A 28 -13.59 14.02 -19.63
CA SER A 28 -13.88 15.04 -18.62
C SER A 28 -15.07 14.62 -17.76
N LEU A 29 -15.32 15.35 -16.67
CA LEU A 29 -16.53 15.15 -15.85
C LEU A 29 -17.80 15.34 -16.68
N ALA A 30 -17.80 16.32 -17.61
CA ALA A 30 -18.91 16.58 -18.50
C ALA A 30 -19.16 15.41 -19.46
N ASP A 31 -18.08 14.83 -20.03
CA ASP A 31 -18.19 13.66 -20.92
C ASP A 31 -18.73 12.42 -20.19
N ALA A 32 -18.50 12.34 -18.87
CA ALA A 32 -18.99 11.27 -18.00
C ALA A 32 -20.36 11.56 -17.36
N GLY A 33 -20.93 12.76 -17.54
CA GLY A 33 -22.18 13.18 -16.92
C GLY A 33 -22.11 13.34 -15.40
N ILE A 34 -20.94 13.69 -14.85
CA ILE A 34 -20.68 13.84 -13.42
C ILE A 34 -20.70 15.32 -13.05
N ASP A 35 -21.45 15.69 -12.02
CA ASP A 35 -21.45 17.05 -11.49
C ASP A 35 -20.14 17.30 -10.71
N ALA A 36 -19.50 18.46 -10.94
CA ALA A 36 -18.25 18.81 -10.28
C ALA A 36 -18.39 18.97 -8.76
N SER A 37 -19.59 19.27 -8.26
CA SER A 37 -19.89 19.37 -6.83
C SER A 37 -19.96 18.01 -6.12
N GLU A 38 -20.11 16.91 -6.86
CA GLU A 38 -20.18 15.56 -6.29
C GLU A 38 -18.81 14.92 -6.06
N VAL A 39 -17.73 15.52 -6.58
CA VAL A 39 -16.40 14.91 -6.60
C VAL A 39 -15.30 15.88 -6.14
N GLY A 40 -14.09 15.34 -5.98
CA GLY A 40 -12.93 16.12 -5.59
C GLY A 40 -12.91 16.47 -4.10
N LEU A 41 -11.96 17.32 -3.73
CA LEU A 41 -11.68 17.63 -2.32
C LEU A 41 -12.85 18.35 -1.64
N ALA A 42 -13.63 19.13 -2.38
CA ALA A 42 -14.78 19.86 -1.86
C ALA A 42 -15.92 18.93 -1.36
N ASN A 43 -16.02 17.71 -1.89
CA ASN A 43 -17.04 16.72 -1.50
C ASN A 43 -16.44 15.47 -0.82
N ALA A 44 -15.18 15.54 -0.37
CA ALA A 44 -14.55 14.41 0.30
C ALA A 44 -15.06 14.28 1.75
N GLY A 45 -15.46 13.07 2.16
CA GLY A 45 -15.91 12.80 3.54
C GLY A 45 -14.81 12.81 4.60
N SER A 46 -13.54 12.99 4.20
CA SER A 46 -12.38 13.03 5.09
C SER A 46 -11.27 13.89 4.48
N GLN A 47 -10.45 14.51 5.32
CA GLN A 47 -9.29 15.31 4.90
C GLN A 47 -8.00 14.80 5.56
N VAL A 48 -6.90 14.82 4.80
CA VAL A 48 -5.57 14.59 5.35
C VAL A 48 -5.14 15.82 6.14
N VAL A 49 -4.98 15.67 7.45
CA VAL A 49 -4.53 16.75 8.35
C VAL A 49 -3.01 16.84 8.39
N GLU A 50 -2.33 15.70 8.41
CA GLU A 50 -0.87 15.60 8.45
C GLU A 50 -0.41 14.29 7.79
N SER A 51 0.83 14.29 7.28
CA SER A 51 1.51 13.08 6.81
C SER A 51 2.99 13.18 7.17
N ALA A 52 3.47 12.22 7.96
CA ALA A 52 4.87 12.13 8.36
C ALA A 52 5.43 10.73 8.05
N PRO A 53 6.70 10.62 7.63
CA PRO A 53 7.32 9.32 7.38
C PRO A 53 7.44 8.51 8.68
N LYS A 54 7.40 7.18 8.56
CA LYS A 54 7.64 6.28 9.69
C LYS A 54 9.04 6.55 10.27
N PRO A 55 9.19 6.74 11.60
CA PRO A 55 10.50 6.90 12.22
C PRO A 55 11.43 5.72 11.91
N PRO A 56 12.76 5.96 11.83
CA PRO A 56 13.74 4.88 11.66
C PRO A 56 13.60 3.81 12.74
N LYS A 57 13.79 2.54 12.38
CA LYS A 57 13.82 1.46 13.37
C LYS A 57 15.05 1.61 14.27
N SER A 58 14.87 1.61 15.58
CA SER A 58 15.96 1.46 16.54
C SER A 58 16.49 0.02 16.54
N GLY A 59 17.69 -0.20 17.07
CA GLY A 59 18.20 -1.54 17.32
C GLY A 59 17.23 -2.33 18.21
N GLY A 60 17.04 -3.62 17.88
CA GLY A 60 16.22 -4.52 18.68
C GLY A 60 16.88 -4.90 20.01
N VAL A 61 16.11 -5.55 20.87
CA VAL A 61 16.62 -6.12 22.12
C VAL A 61 17.51 -7.32 21.79
N LYS A 62 18.76 -7.29 22.25
CA LYS A 62 19.66 -8.45 22.19
C LYS A 62 19.48 -9.27 23.45
N VAL A 63 19.04 -10.51 23.32
CA VAL A 63 18.98 -11.48 24.41
C VAL A 63 20.14 -12.45 24.22
N THR A 64 21.12 -12.41 25.12
CA THR A 64 22.19 -13.40 25.18
C THR A 64 21.67 -14.62 25.92
N ASP A 65 21.81 -15.82 25.35
CA ASP A 65 21.29 -17.04 25.96
C ASP A 65 22.32 -17.67 26.91
N GLU A 66 22.00 -17.63 28.20
CA GLU A 66 22.74 -18.32 29.28
C GLU A 66 21.91 -19.46 29.90
N GLY A 67 20.94 -19.99 29.15
CA GLY A 67 20.00 -21.05 29.60
C GLY A 67 18.56 -20.57 29.82
N ALA A 68 18.28 -19.29 29.53
CA ALA A 68 16.95 -18.67 29.67
C ALA A 68 16.51 -17.84 28.45
N GLY A 69 17.22 -17.92 27.32
CA GLY A 69 16.94 -17.11 26.13
C GLY A 69 15.53 -17.31 25.57
N GLY A 70 14.97 -18.52 25.68
CA GLY A 70 13.59 -18.81 25.26
C GLY A 70 12.53 -18.03 26.04
N VAL A 71 12.74 -17.80 27.34
CA VAL A 71 11.85 -16.97 28.18
C VAL A 71 11.94 -15.52 27.72
N GLY A 72 13.15 -15.01 27.49
CA GLY A 72 13.35 -13.63 27.03
C GLY A 72 12.71 -13.32 25.67
N VAL A 73 12.65 -14.30 24.76
CA VAL A 73 11.95 -14.15 23.48
C VAL A 73 10.44 -14.14 23.67
N ALA A 74 9.91 -15.04 24.50
CA ALA A 74 8.47 -15.12 24.76
C ALA A 74 7.95 -13.83 25.43
N ASP A 75 8.70 -13.29 26.39
CA ASP A 75 8.38 -12.03 27.07
C ASP A 75 8.33 -10.85 26.09
N PHE A 76 9.28 -10.78 25.15
CA PHE A 76 9.29 -9.75 24.11
C PHE A 76 8.06 -9.84 23.21
N LEU A 77 7.70 -11.05 22.75
CA LEU A 77 6.56 -11.25 21.85
C LEU A 77 5.22 -10.92 22.53
N ALA A 78 5.08 -11.28 23.81
CA ALA A 78 3.90 -10.90 24.59
C ALA A 78 3.82 -9.39 24.83
N GLY A 79 4.95 -8.73 25.15
CA GLY A 79 5.03 -7.29 25.36
C GLY A 79 4.67 -6.47 24.11
N GLU A 80 5.11 -6.91 22.94
CA GLU A 80 4.82 -6.27 21.65
C GLU A 80 3.48 -6.70 21.03
N LYS A 81 2.70 -7.55 21.71
CA LYS A 81 1.41 -8.11 21.23
C LYS A 81 1.53 -8.83 19.88
N LEU A 82 2.62 -9.58 19.73
CA LEU A 82 2.90 -10.41 18.56
C LEU A 82 2.45 -11.87 18.75
N LEU A 83 2.06 -12.23 19.98
CA LEU A 83 1.42 -13.48 20.37
C LEU A 83 0.20 -13.20 21.27
#